data_AF-A0A6G0ZR67-F1
#
_entry.id   AF-A0A6G0ZR67-F1
#
_cell.length_a   1.000
_cell.length_b   1.000
_cell.length_c   1.000
_cell.angle_alpha   90.00
_cell.angle_beta   90.00
_cell.angle_gamma   90.00
#
_symmetry.space_group_name_H-M   'P 1'
#
loop_
_entity.id
_entity.type
_entity.pdbx_description
1 polymer ?
#
loop_
_entity_poly.entity_id
_entity_poly.type
_entity_poly.pdbx_seq_one_letter_code
_entity_poly.pdbx_strand_id
1 'polypeptide(L)'
;MWQSLAENFSAYRQCLPYMVLKITGCQIVSITSDGVATNRNVWSILEVSLREIRQLIQFFENPFNTITKKYVFSDFPHLMKTIQNRLFKNKELRPGVDPVKFAVQVFNKSMAIGIELYRNKNYDCFKGQGSEETVAFTKTINDMLGALNRRYTY
;
A
#
# COMPACT_ATOMS: atom_id res chain seq x y z
N MET A 1 -16.31 5.32 -40.52
CA MET A 1 -15.60 6.50 -39.97
C MET A 1 -16.20 6.98 -38.64
N TRP A 2 -17.53 7.06 -38.50
CA TRP A 2 -18.19 7.45 -37.23
C TRP A 2 -18.20 6.36 -36.14
N GLN A 3 -18.14 5.08 -36.50
CA GLN A 3 -18.05 3.96 -35.52
C GLN A 3 -16.69 3.90 -34.81
N SER A 4 -15.57 4.17 -35.51
CA SER A 4 -14.26 4.20 -34.87
C SER A 4 -14.08 5.42 -33.94
N LEU A 5 -14.80 6.52 -34.17
CA LEU A 5 -14.80 7.66 -33.24
C LEU A 5 -15.56 7.32 -31.93
N ALA A 6 -16.65 6.57 -32.02
CA ALA A 6 -17.45 6.16 -30.86
C ALA A 6 -16.75 5.10 -30.00
N GLU A 7 -16.07 4.13 -30.62
CA GLU A 7 -15.22 3.15 -29.92
C GLU A 7 -14.05 3.82 -29.21
N ASN A 8 -13.41 4.79 -29.88
CA ASN A 8 -12.36 5.62 -29.28
C ASN A 8 -12.90 6.49 -28.14
N PHE A 9 -14.10 7.04 -28.23
CA PHE A 9 -14.66 7.88 -27.14
C PHE A 9 -14.79 7.13 -25.79
N SER A 10 -15.00 5.81 -25.80
CA SER A 10 -15.03 5.01 -24.57
C SER A 10 -13.66 4.94 -23.88
N ALA A 11 -12.58 4.83 -24.66
CA ALA A 11 -11.20 4.86 -24.18
C ALA A 11 -10.77 6.26 -23.70
N TYR A 12 -11.25 7.31 -24.38
CA TYR A 12 -10.97 8.70 -24.03
C TYR A 12 -11.61 9.13 -22.70
N ARG A 13 -12.76 8.55 -22.33
CA ARG A 13 -13.43 8.85 -21.05
C ARG A 13 -12.65 8.37 -19.83
N GLN A 14 -11.89 7.27 -19.97
CA GLN A 14 -11.00 6.76 -18.92
C GLN A 14 -9.67 7.54 -18.84
N CYS A 15 -9.26 8.18 -19.94
CA CYS A 15 -8.02 8.94 -20.06
C CYS A 15 -8.19 10.45 -19.88
N LEU A 16 -9.40 10.95 -19.61
CA LEU A 16 -9.73 12.38 -19.54
C LEU A 16 -8.82 13.18 -18.57
N PRO A 17 -8.54 12.70 -17.33
CA PRO A 17 -7.61 13.38 -16.43
C PRO A 17 -6.17 13.39 -16.97
N TYR A 18 -5.78 12.32 -17.67
CA TYR A 18 -4.47 12.14 -18.26
C TYR A 18 -4.23 13.12 -19.42
N MET A 19 -5.26 13.37 -20.23
CA MET A 19 -5.23 14.35 -21.33
C MET A 19 -5.20 15.78 -20.80
N VAL A 20 -6.02 16.12 -19.81
CA VAL A 20 -6.08 17.47 -19.22
C VAL A 20 -4.73 17.86 -18.61
N LEU A 21 -4.08 16.96 -17.87
CA LEU A 21 -2.77 17.24 -17.27
C LEU A 21 -1.65 17.37 -18.32
N LYS A 22 -1.71 16.60 -19.42
CA LYS A 22 -0.74 16.71 -20.51
C LYS A 22 -0.83 18.06 -21.24
N ILE A 23 -2.02 18.65 -21.36
CA ILE A 23 -2.22 20.00 -21.94
C ILE A 23 -1.51 21.08 -21.10
N THR A 24 -1.34 20.86 -19.79
CA THR A 24 -0.62 21.79 -18.89
C THR A 24 0.89 21.58 -18.83
N GLY A 25 1.45 20.64 -19.60
CA GLY A 25 2.87 20.25 -19.53
C GLY A 25 3.22 19.35 -18.33
N CYS A 26 2.24 18.97 -17.51
CA CYS A 26 2.43 18.07 -16.37
C CYS A 26 2.58 16.61 -16.82
N GLN A 27 3.66 15.95 -16.39
CA GLN A 27 3.89 14.52 -16.64
C GLN A 27 3.46 13.69 -15.42
N ILE A 28 2.41 12.89 -15.58
CA ILE A 28 2.01 11.90 -14.57
C ILE A 28 3.03 10.76 -14.59
N VAL A 29 3.67 10.48 -13.46
CA VAL A 29 4.65 9.37 -13.33
C VAL A 29 4.07 8.16 -12.61
N SER A 30 3.13 8.40 -11.70
CA SER A 30 2.47 7.37 -10.92
C SER A 30 1.05 7.78 -10.52
N ILE A 31 0.27 6.80 -10.11
CA ILE A 31 -1.04 6.97 -9.48
C ILE A 31 -1.05 6.26 -8.13
N THR A 32 -1.76 6.83 -7.16
CA THR A 32 -1.98 6.21 -5.84
C THR A 32 -3.47 6.06 -5.61
N SER A 33 -3.91 4.85 -5.24
CA SER A 33 -5.30 4.60 -4.87
C SER A 33 -5.43 3.70 -3.66
N ASP A 34 -6.58 3.75 -2.99
CA ASP A 34 -6.89 2.78 -1.94
C ASP A 34 -7.07 1.38 -2.52
N GLY A 35 -7.18 0.39 -1.62
CA GLY A 35 -7.37 -1.00 -1.97
C GLY A 35 -8.82 -1.43 -2.12
N VAL A 36 -9.81 -0.54 -2.28
CA VAL A 36 -11.24 -0.92 -2.40
C VAL A 36 -11.50 -1.71 -3.69
N ALA A 37 -12.53 -2.56 -3.69
CA ALA A 37 -12.84 -3.48 -4.79
C ALA A 37 -12.89 -2.79 -6.17
N THR A 38 -13.48 -1.60 -6.25
CA THR A 38 -13.55 -0.79 -7.47
C THR A 38 -12.15 -0.44 -8.00
N ASN A 39 -11.24 0.00 -7.13
CA ASN A 39 -9.87 0.34 -7.52
C ASN A 39 -9.07 -0.89 -7.94
N ARG A 40 -9.29 -2.03 -7.29
CA ARG A 40 -8.70 -3.32 -7.71
C ARG A 40 -9.21 -3.79 -9.08
N ASN A 41 -10.46 -3.49 -9.42
CA ASN A 41 -10.99 -3.73 -10.76
C ASN A 41 -10.29 -2.82 -11.78
N VAL A 42 -10.08 -1.54 -11.46
CA VAL A 42 -9.30 -0.62 -12.31
C VAL A 42 -7.88 -1.13 -12.53
N TRP A 43 -7.21 -1.59 -11.47
CA TRP A 43 -5.87 -2.18 -11.59
C TRP A 43 -5.86 -3.41 -12.52
N SER A 44 -6.89 -4.25 -12.43
CA SER A 44 -7.02 -5.42 -13.30
C SER A 44 -7.26 -5.02 -14.77
N ILE A 45 -8.03 -3.96 -15.03
CA ILE A 45 -8.25 -3.40 -16.38
C ILE A 45 -6.94 -2.84 -16.95
N LEU A 46 -6.09 -2.27 -16.11
CA LEU A 46 -4.77 -1.76 -16.48
C LEU A 46 -3.68 -2.84 -16.55
N GLU A 47 -4.06 -4.12 -16.43
CA GLU A 47 -3.15 -5.28 -16.42
C GLU A 47 -2.10 -5.22 -15.28
N VAL A 48 -2.40 -4.45 -14.23
CA VAL A 48 -1.60 -4.37 -13.01
C VAL A 48 -1.94 -5.59 -12.15
N SER A 49 -1.06 -6.58 -12.18
CA SER A 49 -1.20 -7.81 -11.40
C SER A 49 -0.46 -7.70 -10.07
N LEU A 50 -1.24 -7.71 -8.97
CA LEU A 50 -0.73 -7.82 -7.60
C LEU A 50 -0.95 -9.20 -6.99
N ARG A 51 -1.31 -10.20 -7.80
CA ARG A 51 -1.82 -11.50 -7.32
C ARG A 51 -0.74 -12.45 -6.85
N GLU A 52 0.43 -12.41 -7.48
CA GLU A 52 1.56 -13.28 -7.13
C GLU A 52 2.84 -12.47 -6.97
N ILE A 53 3.57 -12.71 -5.87
CA ILE A 53 4.83 -12.03 -5.57
C ILE A 53 5.86 -12.22 -6.71
N ARG A 54 5.84 -13.38 -7.38
CA ARG A 54 6.75 -13.71 -8.48
C ARG A 54 6.38 -13.06 -9.82
N GLN A 55 5.16 -12.53 -9.96
CA GLN A 55 4.63 -11.93 -11.19
C GLN A 55 4.04 -10.54 -10.93
N LEU A 56 4.66 -9.80 -10.01
CA LEU A 56 4.21 -8.47 -9.64
C LEU A 56 4.38 -7.50 -10.81
N ILE A 57 3.29 -7.09 -11.42
CA ILE A 57 3.25 -6.04 -12.44
C ILE A 57 2.61 -4.81 -11.80
N GLN A 58 3.44 -3.83 -11.46
CA GLN A 58 3.04 -2.60 -10.75
C GLN A 58 3.04 -1.36 -11.67
N PHE A 59 3.01 -1.56 -12.97
CA PHE A 59 3.00 -0.48 -13.94
C PHE A 59 2.12 -0.82 -15.14
N PHE A 60 1.65 0.22 -15.82
CA PHE A 60 1.01 0.13 -17.12
C PHE A 60 1.70 1.09 -18.10
N GLU A 61 1.55 0.82 -19.39
CA GLU A 61 2.10 1.70 -20.43
C GLU A 61 1.19 2.90 -20.65
N ASN A 62 1.80 4.07 -20.87
CA ASN A 62 1.03 5.25 -21.20
C ASN A 62 0.38 5.07 -22.59
N PRO A 63 -0.94 5.19 -22.71
CA PRO A 63 -1.66 4.96 -23.97
C PRO A 63 -1.26 5.92 -25.11
N PHE A 64 -0.59 7.03 -24.78
CA PHE A 64 -0.10 8.00 -25.76
C PHE A 64 1.42 7.95 -25.98
N ASN A 65 2.16 7.16 -25.18
CA ASN A 65 3.60 7.02 -25.29
C ASN A 65 4.08 5.76 -24.56
N THR A 66 4.26 4.68 -25.32
CA THR A 66 4.68 3.35 -24.83
C THR A 66 6.08 3.32 -24.22
N ILE A 67 6.91 4.35 -24.43
CA ILE A 67 8.25 4.45 -23.83
C ILE A 67 8.17 4.70 -22.32
N THR A 68 7.07 5.33 -21.85
CA THR A 68 6.94 5.73 -20.44
C THR A 68 6.03 4.81 -19.66
N LYS A 69 6.62 4.06 -18.72
CA LYS A 69 5.89 3.26 -17.73
C LYS A 69 5.27 4.17 -16.67
N LYS A 70 4.07 3.82 -16.22
CA LYS A 70 3.32 4.53 -15.19
C LYS A 70 3.06 3.60 -14.03
N TYR A 71 3.54 3.98 -12.85
CA TYR A 71 3.52 3.11 -11.68
C TYR A 71 2.23 3.28 -10.89
N VAL A 72 1.73 2.17 -10.34
CA VAL A 72 0.55 2.15 -9.48
C VAL A 72 0.98 1.83 -8.07
N PHE A 73 0.62 2.69 -7.13
CA PHE A 73 0.88 2.52 -5.71
C PHE A 73 -0.42 2.42 -4.93
N SER A 74 -0.38 1.68 -3.82
CA SER A 74 -1.48 1.65 -2.86
C SER A 74 -1.30 2.73 -1.80
N ASP A 75 -2.41 3.29 -1.31
CA ASP A 75 -2.42 4.18 -0.15
C ASP A 75 -2.00 3.43 1.12
N PHE A 76 -0.72 3.56 1.47
CA PHE A 76 -0.11 2.83 2.57
C PHE A 76 -0.72 3.13 3.96
N PRO A 77 -0.98 4.40 4.35
CA PRO A 77 -1.78 4.70 5.54
C PRO A 77 -3.12 3.94 5.61
N HIS A 78 -3.83 3.82 4.48
CA HIS A 78 -5.07 3.05 4.42
C HIS A 78 -4.82 1.54 4.65
N LEU A 79 -3.76 0.98 4.06
CA LEU A 79 -3.36 -0.41 4.32
C LEU A 79 -3.05 -0.67 5.80
N MET A 80 -2.37 0.27 6.48
CA MET A 80 -2.08 0.18 7.91
C MET A 80 -3.37 0.15 8.75
N LYS A 81 -4.37 0.97 8.39
CA LYS A 81 -5.69 0.92 9.00
C LYS A 81 -6.37 -0.43 8.77
N THR A 82 -6.26 -1.02 7.57
CA THR A 82 -6.82 -2.35 7.30
C THR A 82 -6.14 -3.45 8.13
N ILE A 83 -4.81 -3.39 8.31
CA ILE A 83 -4.06 -4.31 9.18
C ILE A 83 -4.57 -4.20 10.62
N GLN A 84 -4.66 -2.98 11.15
CA GLN A 84 -5.15 -2.75 12.52
C GLN A 84 -6.59 -3.25 12.70
N ASN A 85 -7.48 -2.97 11.74
CA ASN A 85 -8.87 -3.44 11.78
C ASN A 85 -8.96 -4.97 11.78
N ARG A 86 -8.08 -5.65 11.02
CA ARG A 86 -8.05 -7.11 10.96
C ARG A 86 -7.57 -7.72 12.28
N LEU A 87 -6.52 -7.17 12.87
CA LEU A 87 -6.01 -7.60 14.18
C LEU A 87 -7.02 -7.34 15.30
N PHE A 88 -7.73 -6.21 15.25
CA PHE A 88 -8.85 -5.94 16.16
C PHE A 88 -9.98 -6.96 15.99
N LYS A 89 -10.40 -7.25 14.75
CA LYS A 89 -11.44 -8.25 14.46
C LYS A 89 -11.06 -9.64 14.98
N ASN A 90 -9.78 -10.01 14.88
CA ASN A 90 -9.24 -11.26 15.40
C ASN A 90 -9.02 -11.26 16.92
N LYS A 91 -9.31 -10.15 17.61
CA LYS A 91 -9.05 -9.94 19.06
C LYS A 91 -7.58 -10.02 19.46
N GLU A 92 -6.68 -9.72 18.51
CA GLU A 92 -5.24 -9.65 18.73
C GLU A 92 -4.81 -8.25 19.20
N LEU A 93 -5.60 -7.21 18.91
CA LEU A 93 -5.38 -5.84 19.36
C LEU A 93 -6.67 -5.19 19.88
N ARG A 94 -6.53 -4.19 20.76
CA ARG A 94 -7.63 -3.31 21.21
C ARG A 94 -7.86 -2.16 20.21
N PRO A 95 -9.08 -1.58 20.16
CA PRO A 95 -9.36 -0.51 19.22
C PRO A 95 -8.64 0.78 19.65
N GLY A 96 -7.98 1.43 18.70
CA GLY A 96 -7.43 2.78 18.86
C GLY A 96 -8.42 3.82 18.33
N VAL A 97 -8.41 5.02 18.92
CA VAL A 97 -9.23 6.16 18.46
C VAL A 97 -8.81 6.60 17.05
N ASP A 98 -7.51 6.60 16.78
CA ASP A 98 -6.94 6.77 15.45
C ASP A 98 -6.21 5.46 15.06
N PRO A 99 -6.79 4.64 14.17
CA PRO A 99 -6.23 3.36 13.78
C PRO A 99 -4.83 3.46 13.18
N VAL A 100 -4.52 4.54 12.45
CA VAL A 100 -3.24 4.70 11.77
C VAL A 100 -2.16 5.08 12.78
N LYS A 101 -2.42 6.11 13.59
CA LYS A 101 -1.49 6.53 14.65
C LYS A 101 -1.24 5.40 15.64
N PHE A 102 -2.29 4.66 16.01
CA PHE A 102 -2.18 3.52 16.90
C PHE A 102 -1.35 2.39 16.28
N ALA A 103 -1.58 2.05 15.00
CA ALA A 103 -0.78 1.03 14.32
C ALA A 103 0.71 1.40 14.27
N VAL A 104 1.03 2.66 14.01
CA VAL A 104 2.42 3.17 14.04
C VAL A 104 3.06 2.99 15.43
N GLN A 105 2.30 3.25 16.50
CA GLN A 105 2.80 3.10 17.87
C GLN A 105 3.00 1.62 18.25
N VAL A 106 2.05 0.75 17.89
CA VAL A 106 2.12 -0.70 18.19
C VAL A 106 3.26 -1.34 17.41
N PHE A 107 3.42 -1.01 16.13
CA PHE A 107 4.46 -1.58 15.28
C PHE A 107 5.77 -0.80 15.31
N ASN A 108 6.07 -0.12 16.41
CA ASN A 108 7.33 0.60 16.58
C ASN A 108 8.45 -0.37 16.98
N LYS A 109 9.67 -0.09 16.51
CA LYS A 109 10.90 -0.78 16.91
C LYS A 109 11.08 -0.88 18.43
N SER A 110 10.69 0.14 19.20
CA SER A 110 10.76 0.10 20.67
C SER A 110 9.88 -1.01 21.28
N MET A 111 8.72 -1.29 20.70
CA MET A 111 7.82 -2.35 21.14
C MET A 111 8.43 -3.73 20.89
N ALA A 112 9.07 -3.92 19.72
CA ALA A 112 9.81 -5.15 19.43
C ALA A 112 10.95 -5.39 20.43
N ILE A 113 11.72 -4.35 20.77
CA ILE A 113 12.78 -4.43 21.79
C ILE A 113 12.19 -4.78 23.16
N GLY A 114 11.05 -4.20 23.52
CA GLY A 114 10.36 -4.50 24.77
C GLY A 114 9.96 -5.98 24.88
N ILE A 115 9.34 -6.54 23.83
CA ILE A 115 8.96 -7.96 23.78
C ILE A 115 10.21 -8.86 23.93
N GLU A 116 11.28 -8.53 23.22
CA GLU A 116 12.56 -9.24 23.29
C GLU A 116 13.17 -9.21 24.69
N LEU A 117 13.12 -8.06 25.38
CA LEU A 117 13.58 -7.90 26.75
C LEU A 117 12.77 -8.75 27.74
N TYR A 118 11.44 -8.75 27.65
CA TYR A 118 10.60 -9.54 28.54
C TYR A 118 10.76 -11.04 28.30
N ARG A 119 10.95 -11.47 27.05
CA ARG A 119 11.31 -12.85 26.73
C ARG A 119 12.64 -13.25 27.38
N ASN A 120 13.67 -12.42 27.27
CA ASN A 120 14.99 -12.70 27.83
C ASN A 120 14.98 -12.76 29.37
N LYS A 121 14.02 -12.06 30.01
CA LYS A 121 13.76 -12.16 31.45
C LYS A 121 12.93 -13.39 31.85
N ASN A 122 12.63 -14.31 30.91
CA ASN A 122 11.89 -15.54 31.14
C ASN A 122 10.48 -15.35 31.69
N TYR A 123 9.77 -14.29 31.29
CA TYR A 123 8.35 -14.15 31.58
C TYR A 123 7.53 -15.15 30.75
N ASP A 124 6.67 -15.92 31.41
CA ASP A 124 5.94 -17.03 30.78
C ASP A 124 5.08 -16.62 29.58
N CYS A 125 4.47 -15.44 29.63
CA CYS A 125 3.65 -14.91 28.53
C CYS A 125 4.44 -14.55 27.25
N PHE A 126 5.77 -14.55 27.30
CA PHE A 126 6.64 -14.29 26.17
C PHE A 126 7.53 -15.49 25.81
N LYS A 127 7.36 -16.64 26.47
CA LYS A 127 8.05 -17.88 26.10
C LYS A 127 7.39 -18.50 24.87
N GLY A 128 8.20 -18.85 23.87
CA GLY A 128 7.75 -19.58 22.67
C GLY A 128 7.73 -18.76 21.38
N GLN A 129 7.40 -19.47 20.29
CA GLN A 129 7.55 -19.03 18.89
C GLN A 129 6.74 -17.77 18.54
N GLY A 130 5.56 -17.58 19.14
CA GLY A 130 4.71 -16.41 18.85
C GLY A 130 5.37 -15.07 19.21
N SER A 131 6.24 -15.04 20.23
CA SER A 131 6.97 -13.82 20.60
C SER A 131 8.04 -13.43 19.57
N GLU A 132 8.70 -14.42 18.96
CA GLU A 132 9.74 -14.21 17.95
C GLU A 132 9.14 -13.74 16.64
N GLU A 133 8.05 -14.39 16.21
CA GLU A 133 7.29 -14.00 15.04
C GLU A 133 6.73 -12.57 15.17
N THR A 134 6.18 -12.22 16.34
CA THR A 134 5.67 -10.86 16.60
C THR A 134 6.79 -9.81 16.54
N VAL A 135 7.97 -10.11 17.07
CA VAL A 135 9.15 -9.23 17.00
C VAL A 135 9.61 -9.04 15.56
N ALA A 136 9.70 -10.13 14.79
CA ALA A 136 10.10 -10.09 13.39
C ALA A 136 9.09 -9.30 12.54
N PHE A 137 7.80 -9.55 12.74
CA PHE A 137 6.72 -8.82 12.07
C PHE A 137 6.76 -7.32 12.39
N THR A 138 6.90 -6.97 13.67
CA THR A 138 6.96 -5.58 14.14
C THR A 138 8.16 -4.84 13.53
N LYS A 139 9.35 -5.45 13.53
CA LYS A 139 10.56 -4.87 12.91
C LYS A 139 10.35 -4.65 11.40
N THR A 140 9.76 -5.63 10.71
CA THR A 140 9.47 -5.55 9.27
C THR A 140 8.50 -4.39 8.94
N ILE A 141 7.39 -4.27 9.68
CA ILE A 141 6.41 -3.20 9.47
C ILE A 141 7.03 -1.82 9.81
N ASN A 142 7.81 -1.72 10.87
CA ASN A 142 8.52 -0.49 11.24
C ASN A 142 9.44 -0.01 10.11
N ASP A 143 10.21 -0.92 9.53
CA ASP A 143 11.16 -0.57 8.47
C ASP A 143 10.43 -0.16 7.19
N MET A 144 9.31 -0.82 6.86
CA MET A 144 8.43 -0.39 5.77
C MET A 144 7.83 1.00 6.01
N LEU A 145 7.34 1.28 7.23
CA LEU A 145 6.84 2.60 7.62
C LEU A 145 7.92 3.69 7.46
N GLY A 146 9.14 3.39 7.91
CA GLY A 146 10.28 4.29 7.78
C GLY A 146 10.67 4.55 6.33
N ALA A 147 10.63 3.54 5.47
CA ALA A 147 10.95 3.68 4.04
C ALA A 147 9.88 4.48 3.29
N LEU A 148 8.59 4.20 3.54
CA LEU A 148 7.47 4.80 2.80
C LEU A 148 7.09 6.21 3.28
N ASN A 149 7.40 6.56 4.53
CA ASN A 149 7.08 7.87 5.11
C ASN A 149 8.33 8.74 5.38
N ARG A 150 9.45 8.44 4.70
CA ARG A 150 10.69 9.21 4.86
C ARG A 150 10.50 10.63 4.33
N ARG A 151 10.68 11.63 5.19
CA ARG A 151 10.71 13.05 4.80
C ARG A 151 12.16 13.49 4.64
N TYR A 152 12.49 14.07 3.50
CA TYR A 152 13.75 14.78 3.35
C TYR A 152 13.65 16.09 4.13
N THR A 153 14.52 16.23 5.13
CA THR A 153 14.77 17.51 5.78
C THR A 153 15.95 18.13 5.03
N TYR A 154 15.69 19.24 4.35
CA TYR A 154 16.71 20.08 3.72
C TYR A 154 17.23 21.09 4.72
#